data_AF-A0A956G8V0-F1
#
_entry.id   AF-A0A956G8V0-F1
#
_cell.length_a   1.000
_cell.length_b   1.000
_cell.length_c   1.000
_cell.angle_alpha   90.00
_cell.angle_beta   90.00
_cell.angle_gamma   90.00
#
_symmetry.space_group_name_H-M   'P 1'
#
loop_
_entity.id
_entity.type
_entity.pdbx_description
1 polymer ?
#
loop_
_entity_poly.entity_id
_entity_poly.type
_entity_poly.pdbx_seq_one_letter_code
_entity_poly.pdbx_strand_id
1 'polypeptide(L)'
;TGGGSAAAGGGAAAGGSKLKALPEIAAAIKAVAKASATDPKCKYPPSCPLYADAKKAIGVKGKDEAVLESMAALVTDDDPAVRDVTGFLFYLAYAPRRVMKSGKVKPEIADALMAGLSKLKKYAAVRTAPYAVYAATITDKLPAIEKAINAHEHPAVAPRAIAALMTYGRLKAFPLVQKYAKSEKPELAAAAFKAPREMYKWTDDERKAICPWAMAALGHKELRVATEAAHVMNSCKHDNKYIEALIAEGKKRVAAGEWKAPYDFPFRDVCFGGFFGTDKKAPTELCDKNYKFLLSITNNKKVPANMRARALDWIVYQRRDRKSYNLLKKYKSHKVKEIATVAKKGMEMLERSYLKKK
;
A
#
# COMPACT_ATOMS: atom_id res chain seq x y z
N THR A 1 -10.76 -45.62 -30.34
CA THR A 1 -11.68 -45.80 -29.20
C THR A 1 -11.44 -44.66 -28.22
N GLY A 2 -12.34 -43.68 -28.23
CA GLY A 2 -12.23 -42.45 -27.44
C GLY A 2 -12.67 -42.67 -26.00
N GLY A 3 -11.92 -42.07 -25.06
CA GLY A 3 -12.30 -41.94 -23.66
C GLY A 3 -12.40 -40.46 -23.32
N GLY A 4 -13.61 -39.90 -23.40
CA GLY A 4 -13.90 -38.54 -23.01
C GLY A 4 -13.88 -38.40 -21.49
N SER A 5 -13.00 -37.54 -20.96
CA SER A 5 -13.06 -37.11 -19.57
C SER A 5 -13.97 -35.89 -19.46
N ALA A 6 -15.13 -36.09 -18.84
CA ALA A 6 -16.11 -35.08 -18.57
C ALA A 6 -15.53 -33.95 -17.69
N ALA A 7 -15.61 -32.73 -18.21
CA ALA A 7 -15.37 -31.52 -17.43
C ALA A 7 -16.53 -31.33 -16.45
N ALA A 8 -16.27 -31.55 -15.16
CA ALA A 8 -17.17 -31.16 -14.09
C ALA A 8 -17.14 -29.62 -13.95
N GLY A 9 -18.02 -28.96 -14.68
CA GLY A 9 -18.36 -27.55 -14.48
C GLY A 9 -19.05 -27.38 -13.14
N GLY A 10 -18.28 -27.01 -12.11
CA GLY A 10 -18.82 -26.50 -10.86
C GLY A 10 -19.47 -25.13 -11.09
N GLY A 11 -20.75 -25.15 -11.51
CA GLY A 11 -21.61 -23.98 -11.48
C GLY A 11 -21.78 -23.54 -10.03
N ALA A 12 -21.19 -22.39 -9.68
CA ALA A 12 -21.50 -21.72 -8.44
C ALA A 12 -22.96 -21.24 -8.52
N ALA A 13 -23.85 -22.03 -7.93
CA ALA A 13 -25.23 -21.61 -7.70
C ALA A 13 -25.22 -20.27 -6.96
N ALA A 14 -25.99 -19.31 -7.47
CA ALA A 14 -26.29 -18.06 -6.81
C ALA A 14 -27.14 -18.32 -5.57
N GLY A 15 -26.51 -18.83 -4.51
CA GLY A 15 -27.10 -18.88 -3.18
C GLY A 15 -27.15 -17.45 -2.65
N GLY A 16 -28.36 -16.91 -2.47
CA GLY A 16 -28.57 -15.65 -1.76
C GLY A 16 -27.76 -15.67 -0.47
N SER A 17 -26.81 -14.75 -0.34
CA SER A 17 -25.92 -14.70 0.81
C SER A 17 -26.79 -14.58 2.07
N LYS A 18 -26.68 -15.55 2.98
CA LYS A 18 -27.38 -15.55 4.29
C LYS A 18 -26.86 -14.44 5.24
N LEU A 19 -25.89 -13.63 4.80
CA LEU A 19 -25.31 -12.55 5.59
C LEU A 19 -26.36 -11.50 5.90
N LYS A 20 -26.42 -11.07 7.17
CA LYS A 20 -27.39 -10.06 7.61
C LYS A 20 -26.67 -8.76 7.93
N ALA A 21 -27.06 -7.70 7.23
CA ALA A 21 -26.63 -6.37 7.59
C ALA A 21 -27.33 -5.89 8.86
N LEU A 22 -26.57 -5.27 9.77
CA LEU A 22 -27.13 -4.54 10.89
C LEU A 22 -28.10 -3.48 10.39
N PRO A 23 -29.34 -3.40 10.92
CA PRO A 23 -30.36 -2.47 10.43
C PRO A 23 -29.88 -1.03 10.37
N GLU A 24 -29.11 -0.58 11.37
CA GLU A 24 -28.58 0.78 11.43
C GLU A 24 -27.58 1.09 10.30
N ILE A 25 -26.75 0.11 9.91
CA ILE A 25 -25.77 0.25 8.83
C ILE A 25 -26.49 0.23 7.48
N ALA A 26 -27.41 -0.73 7.30
CA ALA A 26 -28.19 -0.87 6.08
C ALA A 26 -29.02 0.39 5.80
N ALA A 27 -29.73 0.91 6.82
CA ALA A 27 -30.54 2.11 6.69
C ALA A 27 -29.68 3.33 6.30
N ALA A 28 -28.53 3.53 6.95
CA ALA A 28 -27.65 4.67 6.66
C ALA A 28 -27.06 4.61 5.25
N ILE A 29 -26.60 3.43 4.80
CA ILE A 29 -26.06 3.25 3.45
C ILE A 29 -27.15 3.44 2.39
N LYS A 30 -28.33 2.85 2.59
CA LYS A 30 -29.47 3.01 1.66
C LYS A 30 -29.95 4.46 1.58
N ALA A 31 -29.90 5.21 2.69
CA ALA A 31 -30.22 6.64 2.69
C ALA A 31 -29.23 7.45 1.82
N VAL A 32 -27.92 7.18 1.93
CA VAL A 32 -26.91 7.82 1.07
C VAL A 32 -27.13 7.43 -0.39
N ALA A 33 -27.35 6.15 -0.69
CA ALA A 33 -27.59 5.67 -2.05
C ALA A 33 -28.83 6.32 -2.69
N LYS A 34 -29.94 6.40 -1.95
CA LYS A 34 -31.16 7.09 -2.38
C LYS A 34 -30.90 8.56 -2.67
N ALA A 35 -30.17 9.26 -1.78
CA ALA A 35 -29.83 10.66 -1.97
C ALA A 35 -28.88 10.88 -3.17
N SER A 36 -27.97 9.94 -3.47
CA SER A 36 -27.10 10.02 -4.64
C SER A 36 -27.85 10.04 -5.97
N ALA A 37 -29.09 9.55 -6.02
CA ALA A 37 -29.93 9.58 -7.21
C ALA A 37 -30.60 10.94 -7.44
N THR A 38 -30.87 11.72 -6.39
CA THR A 38 -31.70 12.94 -6.45
C THR A 38 -30.97 14.23 -6.08
N ASP A 39 -29.92 14.16 -5.26
CA ASP A 39 -29.16 15.31 -4.78
C ASP A 39 -27.78 15.39 -5.48
N PRO A 40 -27.50 16.44 -6.27
CA PRO A 40 -26.17 16.68 -6.85
C PRO A 40 -25.02 16.65 -5.84
N LYS A 41 -25.26 17.08 -4.59
CA LYS A 41 -24.26 17.04 -3.50
C LYS A 41 -23.95 15.61 -3.06
N CYS A 42 -24.84 14.66 -3.32
CA CYS A 42 -24.67 13.25 -2.97
C CYS A 42 -24.17 12.38 -4.13
N LYS A 43 -23.93 12.93 -5.34
CA LYS A 43 -23.34 12.18 -6.48
C LYS A 43 -21.97 11.56 -6.15
N TYR A 44 -21.22 12.20 -5.26
CA TYR A 44 -19.98 11.66 -4.70
C TYR A 44 -20.23 11.39 -3.21
N PRO A 45 -20.14 10.14 -2.72
CA PRO A 45 -20.57 9.84 -1.35
C PRO A 45 -19.92 10.75 -0.28
N PRO A 46 -18.62 11.06 -0.32
CA PRO A 46 -18.00 11.96 0.66
C PRO A 46 -18.51 13.41 0.70
N SER A 47 -19.19 13.90 -0.34
CA SER A 47 -19.82 15.23 -0.33
C SER A 47 -21.29 15.20 0.12
N CYS A 48 -21.86 14.01 0.30
CA CYS A 48 -23.23 13.85 0.78
C CYS A 48 -23.32 14.19 2.27
N PRO A 49 -24.27 15.04 2.72
CA PRO A 49 -24.44 15.32 4.15
C PRO A 49 -24.67 14.06 5.00
N LEU A 50 -25.40 13.08 4.44
CA LEU A 50 -25.71 11.79 5.08
C LEU A 50 -24.48 10.87 5.22
N TYR A 51 -23.35 11.21 4.60
CA TYR A 51 -22.12 10.42 4.70
C TYR A 51 -21.56 10.36 6.11
N ALA A 52 -21.74 11.44 6.89
CA ALA A 52 -21.32 11.47 8.30
C ALA A 52 -22.09 10.45 9.13
N ASP A 53 -23.39 10.28 8.87
CA ASP A 53 -24.24 9.32 9.57
C ASP A 53 -23.88 7.88 9.21
N ALA A 54 -23.68 7.59 7.92
CA ALA A 54 -23.18 6.29 7.47
C ALA A 54 -21.82 5.95 8.10
N LYS A 55 -20.90 6.92 8.16
CA LYS A 55 -19.60 6.75 8.83
C LYS A 55 -19.77 6.48 10.32
N LYS A 56 -20.68 7.16 11.01
CA LYS A 56 -20.96 6.96 12.44
C LYS A 56 -21.53 5.56 12.69
N ALA A 57 -22.47 5.10 11.86
CA ALA A 57 -23.06 3.76 11.95
C ALA A 57 -22.02 2.65 11.77
N ILE A 58 -21.07 2.82 10.85
CA ILE A 58 -19.97 1.88 10.59
C ILE A 58 -18.86 1.97 11.67
N GLY A 59 -18.66 3.15 12.27
CA GLY A 59 -17.55 3.45 13.16
C GLY A 59 -17.64 2.86 14.58
N VAL A 60 -18.65 2.06 14.88
CA VAL A 60 -18.95 1.54 16.23
C VAL A 60 -17.85 0.58 16.70
N LYS A 61 -17.13 0.98 17.76
CA LYS A 61 -16.07 0.16 18.38
C LYS A 61 -16.64 -1.17 18.89
N GLY A 62 -15.89 -2.25 18.73
CA GLY A 62 -16.25 -3.58 19.24
C GLY A 62 -17.21 -4.38 18.37
N LYS A 63 -17.77 -3.79 17.29
CA LYS A 63 -18.64 -4.48 16.32
C LYS A 63 -17.94 -4.84 15.00
N ASP A 64 -16.61 -4.91 14.98
CA ASP A 64 -15.83 -5.02 13.72
C ASP A 64 -16.25 -6.19 12.82
N GLU A 65 -16.67 -7.32 13.39
CA GLU A 65 -17.15 -8.49 12.64
C GLU A 65 -18.55 -8.28 12.06
N ALA A 66 -19.49 -7.77 12.86
CA ALA A 66 -20.86 -7.48 12.40
C ALA A 66 -20.88 -6.37 11.36
N VAL A 67 -19.97 -5.39 11.47
CA VAL A 67 -19.74 -4.38 10.42
C VAL A 67 -19.26 -5.05 9.13
N LEU A 68 -18.34 -6.03 9.21
CA LEU A 68 -17.77 -6.68 8.03
C LEU A 68 -18.84 -7.50 7.31
N GLU A 69 -19.61 -8.26 8.08
CA GLU A 69 -20.76 -9.01 7.60
C GLU A 69 -21.80 -8.09 6.94
N SER A 70 -22.08 -6.94 7.55
CA SER A 70 -23.01 -5.95 6.98
C SER A 70 -22.51 -5.38 5.65
N MET A 71 -21.24 -5.02 5.58
CA MET A 71 -20.64 -4.48 4.36
C MET A 71 -20.56 -5.54 3.25
N ALA A 72 -20.30 -6.81 3.62
CA ALA A 72 -20.31 -7.94 2.68
C ALA A 72 -21.72 -8.25 2.15
N ALA A 73 -22.75 -8.15 2.99
CA ALA A 73 -24.13 -8.27 2.55
C ALA A 73 -24.51 -7.13 1.56
N LEU A 74 -24.22 -5.88 1.93
CA LEU A 74 -24.63 -4.70 1.16
C LEU A 74 -23.84 -4.49 -0.14
N VAL A 75 -22.60 -5.00 -0.25
CA VAL A 75 -21.85 -4.96 -1.51
C VAL A 75 -22.37 -5.95 -2.55
N THR A 76 -23.26 -6.86 -2.12
CA THR A 76 -24.01 -7.77 -3.00
C THR A 76 -25.48 -7.38 -3.18
N ASP A 77 -25.93 -6.24 -2.63
CA ASP A 77 -27.31 -5.75 -2.73
C ASP A 77 -27.74 -5.61 -4.21
N ASP A 78 -29.01 -5.84 -4.50
CA ASP A 78 -29.52 -5.78 -5.86
C ASP A 78 -29.43 -4.35 -6.43
N ASP A 79 -29.61 -3.34 -5.58
CA ASP A 79 -29.46 -1.93 -5.96
C ASP A 79 -27.98 -1.58 -6.25
N PRO A 80 -27.62 -1.23 -7.51
CA PRO A 80 -26.26 -0.80 -7.85
C PRO A 80 -25.77 0.40 -7.02
N ALA A 81 -26.65 1.34 -6.67
CA ALA A 81 -26.28 2.52 -5.90
C ALA A 81 -25.88 2.14 -4.46
N VAL A 82 -26.59 1.18 -3.86
CA VAL A 82 -26.25 0.63 -2.53
C VAL A 82 -24.88 -0.04 -2.59
N ARG A 83 -24.61 -0.85 -3.62
CA ARG A 83 -23.30 -1.50 -3.79
C ARG A 83 -22.17 -0.49 -3.94
N ASP A 84 -22.34 0.51 -4.80
CA ASP A 84 -21.32 1.53 -5.04
C ASP A 84 -21.01 2.33 -3.76
N VAL A 85 -22.03 2.80 -3.05
CA VAL A 85 -21.86 3.49 -1.76
C VAL A 85 -21.16 2.60 -0.73
N THR A 86 -21.54 1.32 -0.65
CA THR A 86 -20.90 0.35 0.23
C THR A 86 -19.42 0.19 -0.11
N GLY A 87 -19.08 0.01 -1.39
CA GLY A 87 -17.70 -0.09 -1.86
C GLY A 87 -16.88 1.17 -1.57
N PHE A 88 -17.48 2.35 -1.62
CA PHE A 88 -16.83 3.60 -1.24
C PHE A 88 -16.53 3.69 0.26
N LEU A 89 -17.46 3.24 1.10
CA LEU A 89 -17.39 3.29 2.56
C LEU A 89 -16.49 2.20 3.17
N PHE A 90 -16.18 1.13 2.43
CA PHE A 90 -15.22 0.09 2.86
C PHE A 90 -13.87 0.67 3.32
N TYR A 91 -13.36 1.69 2.63
CA TYR A 91 -12.13 2.38 3.05
C TYR A 91 -12.23 3.01 4.44
N LEU A 92 -13.40 3.50 4.83
CA LEU A 92 -13.62 4.10 6.14
C LEU A 92 -13.84 3.07 7.24
N ALA A 93 -14.58 2.01 6.94
CA ALA A 93 -14.89 0.94 7.88
C ALA A 93 -13.61 0.28 8.45
N TYR A 94 -12.63 0.09 7.56
CA TYR A 94 -11.40 -0.66 7.85
C TYR A 94 -10.17 0.08 7.38
N ALA A 95 -10.10 1.39 7.66
CA ALA A 95 -8.87 2.17 7.46
C ALA A 95 -7.66 1.33 7.87
N PRO A 96 -6.52 1.36 7.13
CA PRO A 96 -5.49 0.32 7.06
C PRO A 96 -4.81 -0.12 8.38
N ARG A 97 -5.23 0.43 9.52
CA ARG A 97 -4.78 0.09 10.88
C ARG A 97 -5.82 -0.66 11.72
N ARG A 98 -7.08 -0.81 11.28
CA ARG A 98 -8.05 -1.72 11.88
C ARG A 98 -7.82 -3.11 11.31
N VAL A 99 -6.86 -3.81 11.91
CA VAL A 99 -6.52 -5.19 11.56
C VAL A 99 -7.78 -6.04 11.78
N MET A 100 -8.30 -6.66 10.72
CA MET A 100 -9.27 -7.75 10.87
C MET A 100 -8.54 -8.87 11.61
N LYS A 101 -8.93 -9.13 12.86
CA LYS A 101 -8.30 -10.19 13.64
C LYS A 101 -8.58 -11.53 12.94
N SER A 102 -7.53 -12.24 12.56
CA SER A 102 -7.63 -13.59 11.99
C SER A 102 -8.41 -14.49 12.95
N GLY A 103 -9.41 -15.22 12.42
CA GLY A 103 -10.33 -16.05 13.22
C GLY A 103 -11.75 -15.50 13.36
N LYS A 104 -12.07 -14.33 12.79
CA LYS A 104 -13.41 -13.72 12.84
C LYS A 104 -14.07 -13.50 11.47
N VAL A 105 -13.51 -14.06 10.40
CA VAL A 105 -14.07 -13.89 9.05
C VAL A 105 -14.61 -15.24 8.58
N LYS A 106 -15.92 -15.30 8.37
CA LYS A 106 -16.61 -16.49 7.87
C LYS A 106 -16.37 -16.65 6.36
N PRO A 107 -16.29 -17.89 5.82
CA PRO A 107 -16.12 -18.12 4.37
C PRO A 107 -17.14 -17.40 3.49
N GLU A 108 -18.39 -17.30 3.95
CA GLU A 108 -19.50 -16.65 3.23
C GLU A 108 -19.25 -15.14 3.06
N ILE A 109 -18.57 -14.50 4.02
CA ILE A 109 -18.17 -13.10 3.91
C ILE A 109 -17.16 -12.94 2.76
N ALA A 110 -16.18 -13.84 2.66
CA ALA A 110 -15.20 -13.81 1.57
C ALA A 110 -15.87 -14.01 0.20
N ASP A 111 -16.80 -14.96 0.12
CA ASP A 111 -17.55 -15.24 -1.12
C ASP A 111 -18.41 -14.04 -1.54
N ALA A 112 -19.12 -13.42 -0.61
CA ALA A 112 -19.91 -12.22 -0.88
C ALA A 112 -19.04 -11.03 -1.31
N LEU A 113 -17.87 -10.83 -0.69
CA LEU A 113 -16.96 -9.75 -1.09
C LEU A 113 -16.38 -9.97 -2.49
N MET A 114 -16.02 -11.21 -2.85
CA MET A 114 -15.54 -11.53 -4.19
C MET A 114 -16.66 -11.38 -5.24
N ALA A 115 -17.89 -11.82 -4.93
CA ALA A 115 -19.05 -11.64 -5.80
C ALA A 115 -19.47 -10.16 -5.93
N GLY A 116 -19.35 -9.37 -4.87
CA GLY A 116 -19.57 -7.93 -4.90
C GLY A 116 -18.51 -7.24 -5.75
N LEU A 117 -17.23 -7.58 -5.55
CA LEU A 117 -16.11 -7.02 -6.30
C LEU A 117 -16.29 -7.18 -7.81
N SER A 118 -16.77 -8.33 -8.29
CA SER A 118 -16.98 -8.56 -9.73
C SER A 118 -18.10 -7.69 -10.33
N LYS A 119 -18.99 -7.13 -9.49
CA LYS A 119 -20.11 -6.30 -9.94
C LYS A 119 -19.86 -4.80 -9.76
N LEU A 120 -18.90 -4.41 -8.92
CA LEU A 120 -18.57 -3.01 -8.65
C LEU A 120 -17.82 -2.38 -9.83
N LYS A 121 -18.01 -1.07 -10.01
CA LYS A 121 -17.29 -0.31 -11.05
C LYS A 121 -16.39 0.75 -10.41
N LYS A 122 -15.40 1.20 -11.20
CA LYS A 122 -14.56 2.37 -10.90
C LYS A 122 -13.95 2.32 -9.48
N TYR A 123 -14.09 3.41 -8.73
CA TYR A 123 -13.46 3.61 -7.43
C TYR A 123 -14.01 2.69 -6.33
N ALA A 124 -15.27 2.27 -6.40
CA ALA A 124 -15.88 1.37 -5.42
C ALA A 124 -15.19 0.00 -5.45
N ALA A 125 -14.92 -0.53 -6.64
CA ALA A 125 -14.18 -1.78 -6.83
C ALA A 125 -12.76 -1.68 -6.27
N VAL A 126 -12.02 -0.60 -6.61
CA VAL A 126 -10.64 -0.37 -6.13
C VAL A 126 -10.56 -0.31 -4.60
N ARG A 127 -11.56 0.29 -3.94
CA ARG A 127 -11.63 0.38 -2.47
C ARG A 127 -12.04 -0.93 -1.81
N THR A 128 -12.83 -1.75 -2.48
CA THR A 128 -13.31 -3.05 -1.97
C THR A 128 -12.25 -4.15 -2.13
N ALA A 129 -11.44 -4.10 -3.19
CA ALA A 129 -10.50 -5.16 -3.56
C ALA A 129 -9.57 -5.64 -2.43
N PRO A 130 -8.95 -4.76 -1.60
CA PRO A 130 -8.13 -5.22 -0.47
C PRO A 130 -8.92 -6.07 0.53
N TYR A 131 -10.19 -5.74 0.78
CA TYR A 131 -11.00 -6.46 1.77
C TYR A 131 -11.46 -7.81 1.26
N ALA A 132 -11.79 -7.92 -0.02
CA ALA A 132 -12.02 -9.22 -0.66
C ALA A 132 -10.76 -10.11 -0.54
N VAL A 133 -9.57 -9.53 -0.78
CA VAL A 133 -8.29 -10.24 -0.61
C VAL A 133 -8.03 -10.65 0.83
N TYR A 134 -8.26 -9.76 1.79
CA TYR A 134 -8.05 -10.06 3.20
C TYR A 134 -9.00 -11.17 3.67
N ALA A 135 -10.28 -11.10 3.31
CA ALA A 135 -11.25 -12.13 3.66
C ALA A 135 -10.91 -13.47 3.00
N ALA A 136 -10.54 -13.46 1.71
CA ALA A 136 -10.16 -14.68 0.98
C ALA A 136 -8.88 -15.31 1.53
N THR A 137 -7.89 -14.50 1.94
CA THR A 137 -6.64 -15.03 2.53
C THR A 137 -6.84 -15.59 3.93
N ILE A 138 -7.69 -14.98 4.75
CA ILE A 138 -8.05 -15.52 6.09
C ILE A 138 -8.87 -16.80 5.98
N THR A 139 -9.65 -16.96 4.92
CA THR A 139 -10.55 -18.13 4.69
C THR A 139 -9.99 -19.12 3.68
N ASP A 140 -8.70 -19.06 3.37
CA ASP A 140 -7.98 -20.00 2.51
C ASP A 140 -8.47 -20.10 1.05
N LYS A 141 -9.13 -19.06 0.53
CA LYS A 141 -9.68 -18.96 -0.83
C LYS A 141 -8.75 -18.26 -1.82
N LEU A 142 -7.43 -18.44 -1.69
CA LEU A 142 -6.42 -17.80 -2.56
C LEU A 142 -6.65 -18.01 -4.07
N PRO A 143 -6.96 -19.23 -4.57
CA PRO A 143 -7.24 -19.44 -5.99
C PRO A 143 -8.49 -18.69 -6.48
N ALA A 144 -9.54 -18.61 -5.64
CA ALA A 144 -10.77 -17.92 -6.00
C ALA A 144 -10.56 -16.41 -6.12
N ILE A 145 -9.82 -15.80 -5.18
CA ILE A 145 -9.50 -14.37 -5.27
C ILE A 145 -8.55 -14.07 -6.42
N GLU A 146 -7.60 -14.96 -6.75
CA GLU A 146 -6.77 -14.82 -7.95
C GLU A 146 -7.64 -14.74 -9.22
N LYS A 147 -8.62 -15.64 -9.36
CA LYS A 147 -9.56 -15.61 -10.48
C LYS A 147 -10.35 -14.29 -10.53
N ALA A 148 -10.88 -13.84 -9.39
CA ALA A 148 -11.64 -12.60 -9.31
C ALA A 148 -10.80 -11.36 -9.65
N ILE A 149 -9.54 -11.32 -9.22
CA ILE A 149 -8.58 -10.26 -9.54
C ILE A 149 -8.35 -10.17 -11.05
N ASN A 150 -8.09 -11.31 -11.69
CA ASN A 150 -7.75 -11.37 -13.11
C ASN A 150 -8.95 -11.13 -14.03
N ALA A 151 -10.17 -11.41 -13.56
CA ALA A 151 -11.39 -11.19 -14.33
C ALA A 151 -11.90 -9.74 -14.30
N HIS A 152 -11.39 -8.89 -13.39
CA HIS A 152 -11.93 -7.55 -13.21
C HIS A 152 -11.39 -6.56 -14.27
N GLU A 153 -12.29 -5.90 -15.01
CA GLU A 153 -11.94 -5.03 -16.15
C GLU A 153 -11.20 -3.74 -15.75
N HIS A 154 -11.52 -3.17 -14.60
CA HIS A 154 -10.92 -1.90 -14.18
C HIS A 154 -9.41 -2.04 -13.83
N PRO A 155 -8.49 -1.31 -14.51
CA PRO A 155 -7.05 -1.57 -14.45
C PRO A 155 -6.41 -1.31 -13.08
N ALA A 156 -7.05 -0.50 -12.23
CA ALA A 156 -6.55 -0.24 -10.87
C ALA A 156 -6.94 -1.30 -9.82
N VAL A 157 -7.87 -2.21 -10.13
CA VAL A 157 -8.32 -3.24 -9.16
C VAL A 157 -7.23 -4.27 -8.92
N ALA A 158 -6.67 -4.84 -9.98
CA ALA A 158 -5.67 -5.90 -9.84
C ALA A 158 -4.40 -5.45 -9.10
N PRO A 159 -3.73 -4.32 -9.43
CA PRO A 159 -2.60 -3.83 -8.64
C PRO A 159 -2.95 -3.60 -7.16
N ARG A 160 -4.16 -3.10 -6.88
CA ARG A 160 -4.57 -2.82 -5.50
C ARG A 160 -4.81 -4.09 -4.70
N ALA A 161 -5.38 -5.11 -5.34
CA ALA A 161 -5.62 -6.42 -4.76
C ALA A 161 -4.32 -7.20 -4.54
N ILE A 162 -3.42 -7.21 -5.54
CA ILE A 162 -2.11 -7.87 -5.45
C ILE A 162 -1.30 -7.34 -4.26
N ALA A 163 -1.25 -6.01 -4.11
CA ALA A 163 -0.57 -5.40 -2.96
C ALA A 163 -1.14 -5.84 -1.60
N ALA A 164 -2.42 -6.23 -1.54
CA ALA A 164 -3.08 -6.67 -0.31
C ALA A 164 -2.87 -8.16 0.02
N LEU A 165 -2.36 -8.97 -0.91
CA LEU A 165 -2.28 -10.43 -0.78
C LEU A 165 -1.53 -10.89 0.47
N MET A 166 -0.44 -10.23 0.80
CA MET A 166 0.43 -10.69 1.89
C MET A 166 0.00 -10.19 3.27
N THR A 167 -0.90 -9.21 3.38
CA THR A 167 -1.30 -8.64 4.69
C THR A 167 -1.73 -9.72 5.69
N TYR A 168 -2.61 -10.63 5.28
CA TYR A 168 -3.00 -11.82 6.05
C TYR A 168 -2.57 -13.13 5.39
N GLY A 169 -2.40 -13.16 4.06
CA GLY A 169 -1.94 -14.35 3.36
C GLY A 169 -0.47 -14.69 3.62
N ARG A 170 0.34 -13.71 4.04
CA ARG A 170 1.76 -13.87 4.42
C ARG A 170 2.53 -14.76 3.42
N LEU A 171 3.36 -15.68 3.90
CA LEU A 171 4.09 -16.63 3.04
C LEU A 171 3.19 -17.58 2.25
N LYS A 172 1.98 -17.89 2.71
CA LYS A 172 1.02 -18.72 1.94
C LYS A 172 0.64 -18.05 0.62
N ALA A 173 0.54 -16.72 0.60
CA ALA A 173 0.27 -15.95 -0.62
C ALA A 173 1.53 -15.63 -1.45
N PHE A 174 2.73 -15.91 -0.94
CA PHE A 174 3.97 -15.49 -1.58
C PHE A 174 4.21 -16.13 -2.97
N PRO A 175 3.90 -17.42 -3.23
CA PRO A 175 4.02 -17.99 -4.57
C PRO A 175 3.19 -17.22 -5.62
N LEU A 176 1.99 -16.78 -5.25
CA LEU A 176 1.14 -15.98 -6.12
C LEU A 176 1.72 -14.56 -6.35
N VAL A 177 2.30 -13.95 -5.31
CA VAL A 177 3.03 -12.68 -5.45
C VAL A 177 4.23 -12.82 -6.39
N GLN A 178 5.00 -13.90 -6.27
CA GLN A 178 6.13 -14.17 -7.18
C GLN A 178 5.67 -14.37 -8.63
N LYS A 179 4.50 -14.98 -8.85
CA LYS A 179 3.89 -15.08 -10.18
C LYS A 179 3.59 -13.69 -10.75
N TYR A 180 2.93 -12.81 -9.99
CA TYR A 180 2.63 -11.45 -10.44
C TYR A 180 3.87 -10.58 -10.66
N ALA A 181 4.95 -10.82 -9.91
CA ALA A 181 6.22 -10.11 -10.11
C ALA A 181 6.88 -10.37 -11.47
N LYS A 182 6.50 -11.48 -12.15
CA LYS A 182 6.95 -11.84 -13.50
C LYS A 182 6.03 -11.32 -14.60
N SER A 183 4.96 -10.60 -14.24
CA SER A 183 4.02 -10.02 -15.20
C SER A 183 4.72 -9.02 -16.12
N GLU A 184 4.42 -9.08 -17.42
CA GLU A 184 4.86 -8.08 -18.39
C GLU A 184 4.23 -6.70 -18.14
N LYS A 185 3.07 -6.66 -17.47
CA LYS A 185 2.40 -5.43 -17.02
C LYS A 185 3.14 -4.83 -15.81
N PRO A 186 3.85 -3.69 -15.95
CA PRO A 186 4.71 -3.15 -14.89
C PRO A 186 3.95 -2.79 -13.61
N GLU A 187 2.67 -2.42 -13.70
CA GLU A 187 1.82 -2.11 -12.56
C GLU A 187 1.50 -3.33 -11.69
N LEU A 188 1.35 -4.51 -12.29
CA LEU A 188 1.15 -5.76 -11.56
C LEU A 188 2.46 -6.23 -10.91
N ALA A 189 3.56 -6.14 -11.66
CA ALA A 189 4.89 -6.45 -11.15
C ALA A 189 5.27 -5.55 -9.96
N ALA A 190 5.04 -4.23 -10.07
CA ALA A 190 5.29 -3.29 -8.99
C ALA A 190 4.37 -3.56 -7.77
N ALA A 191 3.09 -3.90 -8.00
CA ALA A 191 2.18 -4.27 -6.93
C ALA A 191 2.64 -5.51 -6.16
N ALA A 192 3.26 -6.47 -6.85
CA ALA A 192 3.83 -7.66 -6.22
C ALA A 192 4.96 -7.30 -5.24
N PHE A 193 5.90 -6.42 -5.62
CA PHE A 193 6.95 -5.94 -4.71
C PHE A 193 6.41 -5.02 -3.60
N LYS A 194 5.26 -4.39 -3.81
CA LYS A 194 4.57 -3.66 -2.75
C LYS A 194 3.96 -4.59 -1.71
N ALA A 195 3.50 -5.78 -2.10
CA ALA A 195 2.70 -6.65 -1.23
C ALA A 195 3.36 -7.01 0.12
N PRO A 196 4.66 -7.38 0.19
CA PRO A 196 5.32 -7.62 1.47
C PRO A 196 5.26 -6.44 2.44
N ARG A 197 5.25 -5.20 1.91
CA ARG A 197 5.25 -3.99 2.74
C ARG A 197 3.92 -3.78 3.48
N GLU A 198 2.85 -4.42 3.03
CA GLU A 198 1.54 -4.39 3.68
C GLU A 198 1.45 -5.42 4.84
N MET A 199 2.49 -6.23 5.06
CA MET A 199 2.61 -7.09 6.24
C MET A 199 3.20 -6.33 7.43
N TYR A 200 2.54 -6.44 8.58
CA TYR A 200 3.04 -5.89 9.84
C TYR A 200 3.88 -6.91 10.62
N LYS A 201 5.02 -6.50 11.18
CA LYS A 201 5.90 -7.36 12.02
C LYS A 201 6.25 -8.71 11.34
N TRP A 202 7.20 -8.66 10.41
CA TRP A 202 7.64 -9.88 9.72
C TRP A 202 8.31 -10.88 10.68
N THR A 203 8.10 -12.16 10.45
CA THR A 203 8.87 -13.25 11.07
C THR A 203 10.25 -13.38 10.41
N ASP A 204 11.14 -14.19 11.00
CA ASP A 204 12.47 -14.42 10.40
C ASP A 204 12.39 -15.26 9.13
N ASP A 205 11.49 -16.24 9.06
CA ASP A 205 11.22 -17.00 7.83
C ASP A 205 10.71 -16.10 6.70
N GLU A 206 9.83 -15.15 7.03
CA GLU A 206 9.34 -14.15 6.08
C GLU A 206 10.48 -13.29 5.53
N ARG A 207 11.38 -12.82 6.40
CA ARG A 207 12.57 -12.06 5.98
C ARG A 207 13.50 -12.90 5.10
N LYS A 208 13.75 -14.15 5.48
CA LYS A 208 14.64 -15.08 4.76
C LYS A 208 14.12 -15.36 3.34
N ALA A 209 12.81 -15.49 3.16
CA ALA A 209 12.21 -15.72 1.86
C ALA A 209 12.14 -14.43 1.01
N ILE A 210 11.70 -13.32 1.60
CA ILE A 210 11.33 -12.11 0.85
C ILE A 210 12.53 -11.22 0.53
N CYS A 211 13.49 -11.07 1.46
CA CYS A 211 14.57 -10.09 1.29
C CYS A 211 15.53 -10.43 0.14
N PRO A 212 16.04 -11.68 -0.01
CA PRO A 212 16.85 -12.05 -1.17
C PRO A 212 16.08 -11.88 -2.49
N TRP A 213 14.81 -12.28 -2.51
CA TRP A 213 13.95 -12.15 -3.68
C TRP A 213 13.75 -10.70 -4.12
N ALA A 214 13.44 -9.79 -3.17
CA ALA A 214 13.29 -8.37 -3.48
C ALA A 214 14.62 -7.71 -3.87
N MET A 215 15.73 -8.11 -3.26
CA MET A 215 17.06 -7.60 -3.61
C MET A 215 17.43 -7.88 -5.07
N ALA A 216 17.05 -9.04 -5.61
CA ALA A 216 17.27 -9.39 -7.01
C ALA A 216 16.57 -8.45 -8.01
N ALA A 217 15.56 -7.69 -7.57
CA ALA A 217 14.79 -6.77 -8.40
C ALA A 217 15.21 -5.29 -8.28
N LEU A 218 16.25 -4.96 -7.49
CA LEU A 218 16.74 -3.58 -7.36
C LEU A 218 17.16 -2.97 -8.72
N GLY A 219 17.78 -3.79 -9.57
CA GLY A 219 18.23 -3.42 -10.90
C GLY A 219 17.18 -3.54 -12.00
N HIS A 220 15.89 -3.71 -11.67
CA HIS A 220 14.85 -3.91 -12.67
C HIS A 220 14.75 -2.70 -13.64
N LYS A 221 14.51 -2.97 -14.93
CA LYS A 221 14.42 -1.95 -15.99
C LYS A 221 13.27 -0.97 -15.76
N GLU A 222 12.12 -1.50 -15.35
CA GLU A 222 10.96 -0.69 -14.96
C GLU A 222 11.22 -0.02 -13.61
N LEU A 223 11.41 1.30 -13.63
CA LEU A 223 11.77 2.07 -12.44
C LEU A 223 10.78 1.88 -11.29
N ARG A 224 9.50 1.74 -11.59
CA ARG A 224 8.46 1.54 -10.57
C ARG A 224 8.63 0.21 -9.85
N VAL A 225 8.97 -0.86 -10.57
CA VAL A 225 9.26 -2.18 -10.00
C VAL A 225 10.50 -2.11 -9.11
N ALA A 226 11.58 -1.50 -9.62
CA ALA A 226 12.81 -1.28 -8.86
C ALA A 226 12.58 -0.45 -7.59
N THR A 227 11.70 0.56 -7.66
CA THR A 227 11.36 1.41 -6.51
C THR A 227 10.63 0.64 -5.41
N GLU A 228 9.66 -0.21 -5.78
CA GLU A 228 8.94 -1.03 -4.81
C GLU A 228 9.84 -2.10 -4.19
N ALA A 229 10.72 -2.72 -4.97
CA ALA A 229 11.76 -3.62 -4.47
C ALA A 229 12.73 -2.90 -3.50
N ALA A 230 13.17 -1.69 -3.85
CA ALA A 230 14.00 -0.84 -2.99
C ALA A 230 13.30 -0.47 -1.68
N HIS A 231 11.99 -0.24 -1.70
CA HIS A 231 11.22 -0.04 -0.49
C HIS A 231 11.20 -1.26 0.44
N VAL A 232 11.17 -2.48 -0.12
CA VAL A 232 11.23 -3.72 0.68
C VAL A 232 12.54 -3.80 1.46
N MET A 233 13.66 -3.29 0.93
CA MET A 233 14.94 -3.30 1.65
C MET A 233 14.88 -2.58 3.00
N ASN A 234 14.00 -1.59 3.16
CA ASN A 234 13.79 -0.92 4.44
C ASN A 234 13.16 -1.83 5.52
N SER A 235 12.47 -2.91 5.13
CA SER A 235 11.99 -3.96 6.04
C SER A 235 13.03 -5.06 6.28
N CYS A 236 14.12 -5.05 5.52
CA CYS A 236 15.20 -6.04 5.55
C CYS A 236 16.44 -5.58 6.35
N LYS A 237 16.33 -4.50 7.14
CA LYS A 237 17.42 -3.91 7.95
C LYS A 237 18.02 -4.81 9.05
N HIS A 238 17.49 -6.02 9.24
CA HIS A 238 18.04 -7.01 10.17
C HIS A 238 19.42 -7.51 9.70
N ASP A 239 19.69 -7.42 8.40
CA ASP A 239 20.96 -7.75 7.78
C ASP A 239 21.43 -6.56 6.93
N ASN A 240 22.63 -6.08 7.21
CA ASN A 240 23.16 -4.85 6.61
C ASN A 240 23.28 -4.94 5.09
N LYS A 241 23.50 -6.14 4.54
CA LYS A 241 23.76 -6.35 3.11
C LYS A 241 22.64 -5.83 2.21
N TYR A 242 21.39 -5.84 2.69
CA TYR A 242 20.23 -5.39 1.90
C TYR A 242 20.20 -3.87 1.73
N ILE A 243 20.61 -3.13 2.76
CA ILE A 243 20.75 -1.67 2.67
C ILE A 243 21.99 -1.31 1.88
N GLU A 244 23.07 -2.08 1.99
CA GLU A 244 24.26 -1.89 1.17
C GLU A 244 23.98 -2.13 -0.32
N ALA A 245 23.22 -3.18 -0.66
CA ALA A 245 22.77 -3.45 -2.02
C ALA A 245 21.90 -2.31 -2.57
N LEU A 246 20.98 -1.78 -1.75
CA LEU A 246 20.18 -0.59 -2.12
C LEU A 246 21.08 0.62 -2.44
N ILE A 247 22.07 0.91 -1.60
CA ILE A 247 23.03 2.01 -1.81
C ILE A 247 23.89 1.77 -3.05
N ALA A 248 24.35 0.54 -3.28
CA ALA A 248 25.15 0.17 -4.44
C ALA A 248 24.36 0.38 -5.74
N GLU A 249 23.12 -0.10 -5.81
CA GLU A 249 22.25 0.13 -6.97
C GLU A 249 21.93 1.61 -7.16
N GLY A 250 21.71 2.36 -6.07
CA GLY A 250 21.55 3.81 -6.12
C GLY A 250 22.75 4.52 -6.78
N LYS A 251 23.97 4.14 -6.41
CA LYS A 251 25.21 4.67 -7.03
C LYS A 251 25.28 4.33 -8.52
N LYS A 252 24.95 3.09 -8.90
CA LYS A 252 24.90 2.67 -10.31
C LYS A 252 23.94 3.53 -11.12
N ARG A 253 22.72 3.75 -10.62
CA ARG A 253 21.72 4.60 -11.29
C ARG A 253 22.14 6.07 -11.37
N VAL A 254 22.81 6.60 -10.35
CA VAL A 254 23.39 7.96 -10.42
C VAL A 254 24.45 8.04 -11.53
N ALA A 255 25.35 7.05 -11.62
CA ALA A 255 26.37 7.01 -12.66
C ALA A 255 25.78 6.90 -14.08
N ALA A 256 24.69 6.13 -14.22
CA ALA A 256 23.96 5.96 -15.48
C ALA A 256 22.99 7.12 -15.82
N GLY A 257 22.84 8.13 -14.95
CA GLY A 257 21.86 9.21 -15.16
C GLY A 257 20.40 8.80 -14.95
N GLU A 258 20.15 7.65 -14.34
CA GLU A 258 18.82 7.07 -14.09
C GLU A 258 18.25 7.41 -12.70
N TRP A 259 18.98 8.16 -11.88
CA TRP A 259 18.50 8.60 -10.56
C TRP A 259 17.37 9.63 -10.69
N LYS A 260 16.13 9.17 -10.58
CA LYS A 260 14.92 10.00 -10.69
C LYS A 260 13.81 9.50 -9.76
N ALA A 261 12.82 10.36 -9.51
CA ALA A 261 11.63 9.97 -8.76
C ALA A 261 10.84 8.88 -9.51
N PRO A 262 10.21 7.92 -8.81
CA PRO A 262 10.12 7.81 -7.34
C PRO A 262 11.27 7.03 -6.66
N TYR A 263 12.30 6.61 -7.38
CA TYR A 263 13.35 5.69 -6.87
C TYR A 263 14.23 6.27 -5.76
N ASP A 264 14.26 7.60 -5.60
CA ASP A 264 14.99 8.25 -4.52
C ASP A 264 14.33 8.08 -3.15
N PHE A 265 13.03 7.75 -3.11
CA PHE A 265 12.24 7.76 -1.88
C PHE A 265 12.62 6.65 -0.87
N PRO A 266 12.93 5.40 -1.27
CA PRO A 266 13.42 4.38 -0.34
C PRO A 266 14.62 4.81 0.52
N PHE A 267 15.49 5.69 0.00
CA PHE A 267 16.67 6.18 0.71
C PHE A 267 16.32 7.13 1.85
N ARG A 268 15.15 7.77 1.81
CA ARG A 268 14.64 8.59 2.91
C ARG A 268 14.37 7.78 4.17
N ASP A 269 13.93 6.53 4.01
CA ASP A 269 13.40 5.73 5.11
C ASP A 269 14.45 4.81 5.76
N VAL A 270 15.69 4.78 5.26
CA VAL A 270 16.78 3.90 5.75
C VAL A 270 17.03 4.10 7.24
N CYS A 271 17.11 5.35 7.69
CA CYS A 271 17.44 5.70 9.08
C CYS A 271 16.24 5.89 10.01
N PHE A 272 15.03 5.71 9.50
CA PHE A 272 13.82 5.82 10.29
C PHE A 272 13.34 4.46 10.76
N GLY A 273 12.87 4.39 12.01
CA GLY A 273 12.15 3.24 12.57
C GLY A 273 10.70 3.63 12.79
N GLY A 274 9.75 2.72 12.57
CA GLY A 274 8.34 2.92 12.92
C GLY A 274 7.35 3.03 11.75
N PHE A 275 7.79 2.96 10.49
CA PHE A 275 6.85 2.72 9.37
C PHE A 275 6.65 1.21 9.18
N PHE A 276 5.40 0.78 9.06
CA PHE A 276 5.00 -0.62 8.76
C PHE A 276 5.54 -1.71 9.71
N GLY A 277 5.79 -1.38 10.99
CA GLY A 277 6.19 -2.38 12.00
C GLY A 277 7.67 -2.76 11.98
N THR A 278 8.52 -1.96 11.32
CA THR A 278 9.97 -2.05 11.48
C THR A 278 10.39 -1.17 12.66
N ASP A 279 10.43 -1.73 13.86
CA ASP A 279 10.79 -0.96 15.07
C ASP A 279 12.30 -0.65 15.13
N LYS A 280 13.10 -1.31 14.30
CA LYS A 280 14.56 -1.14 14.24
C LYS A 280 14.96 -0.11 13.19
N LYS A 281 15.66 0.94 13.63
CA LYS A 281 16.48 1.79 12.76
C LYS A 281 17.64 0.97 12.21
N ALA A 282 18.14 1.32 11.03
CA ALA A 282 19.43 0.77 10.57
C ALA A 282 20.55 1.19 11.56
N PRO A 283 21.60 0.38 11.75
CA PRO A 283 22.79 0.76 12.50
C PRO A 283 23.36 2.12 12.05
N THR A 284 23.94 2.87 12.99
CA THR A 284 24.49 4.21 12.74
C THR A 284 25.44 4.24 11.53
N GLU A 285 26.26 3.21 11.36
CA GLU A 285 27.19 3.10 10.23
C GLU A 285 26.47 3.08 8.87
N LEU A 286 25.40 2.27 8.73
CA LEU A 286 24.59 2.25 7.51
C LEU A 286 23.90 3.60 7.29
N CYS A 287 23.50 4.26 8.37
CA CYS A 287 22.96 5.61 8.30
C CYS A 287 23.98 6.65 7.86
N ASP A 288 25.24 6.52 8.25
CA ASP A 288 26.34 7.37 7.76
C ASP A 288 26.66 7.06 6.29
N LYS A 289 26.63 5.79 5.87
CA LYS A 289 26.78 5.40 4.46
C LYS A 289 25.68 6.01 3.59
N ASN A 290 24.42 5.91 3.99
CA ASN A 290 23.29 6.51 3.27
C ASN A 290 23.38 8.05 3.24
N TYR A 291 23.74 8.67 4.35
CA TYR A 291 23.97 10.12 4.42
C TYR A 291 25.05 10.56 3.41
N LYS A 292 26.21 9.90 3.40
CA LYS A 292 27.31 10.21 2.47
C LYS A 292 26.85 10.06 1.02
N PHE A 293 26.08 9.00 0.72
CA PHE A 293 25.52 8.78 -0.60
C PHE A 293 24.57 9.92 -1.02
N LEU A 294 23.57 10.26 -0.21
CA LEU A 294 22.65 11.36 -0.50
C LEU A 294 23.36 12.72 -0.63
N LEU A 295 24.37 12.98 0.20
CA LEU A 295 25.16 14.20 0.11
C LEU A 295 25.95 14.26 -1.20
N SER A 296 26.46 13.12 -1.67
CA SER A 296 27.12 13.04 -2.98
C SER A 296 26.15 13.39 -4.12
N ILE A 297 24.88 12.96 -4.03
CA ILE A 297 23.84 13.35 -4.98
C ILE A 297 23.57 14.85 -4.92
N THR A 298 23.38 15.44 -3.74
CA THR A 298 23.17 16.89 -3.57
C THR A 298 24.27 17.73 -4.23
N ASN A 299 25.51 17.23 -4.24
CA ASN A 299 26.67 17.92 -4.81
C ASN A 299 26.95 17.57 -6.29
N ASN A 300 26.33 16.54 -6.84
CA ASN A 300 26.57 16.10 -8.20
C ASN A 300 25.82 16.99 -9.21
N LYS A 301 26.56 17.84 -9.94
CA LYS A 301 26.01 18.76 -10.96
C LYS A 301 25.37 18.03 -12.15
N LYS A 302 25.68 16.76 -12.38
CA LYS A 302 25.04 15.94 -13.44
C LYS A 302 23.64 15.46 -13.05
N VAL A 303 23.30 15.50 -11.75
CA VAL A 303 21.95 15.17 -11.28
C VAL A 303 21.06 16.42 -11.39
N PRO A 304 19.80 16.30 -11.88
CA PRO A 304 18.87 17.42 -11.96
C PRO A 304 18.69 18.15 -10.63
N ALA A 305 18.57 19.48 -10.67
CA ALA A 305 18.50 20.36 -9.50
C ALA A 305 17.41 19.93 -8.49
N ASN A 306 16.23 19.56 -8.97
CA ASN A 306 15.13 19.05 -8.15
C ASN A 306 15.50 17.75 -7.41
N MET A 307 16.20 16.82 -8.05
CA MET A 307 16.64 15.57 -7.44
C MET A 307 17.78 15.80 -6.42
N ARG A 308 18.69 16.74 -6.69
CA ARG A 308 19.71 17.19 -5.74
C ARG A 308 19.10 17.80 -4.48
N ALA A 309 18.05 18.62 -4.65
CA ALA A 309 17.30 19.22 -3.56
C ALA A 309 16.52 18.16 -2.75
N ARG A 310 15.88 17.19 -3.42
CA ARG A 310 15.23 16.05 -2.73
C ARG A 310 16.22 15.22 -1.92
N ALA A 311 17.42 14.95 -2.44
CA ALA A 311 18.45 14.25 -1.66
C ALA A 311 18.85 15.02 -0.39
N LEU A 312 18.93 16.35 -0.46
CA LEU A 312 19.16 17.19 0.73
C LEU A 312 17.99 17.10 1.71
N ASP A 313 16.74 17.14 1.21
CA ASP A 313 15.55 16.98 2.05
C ASP A 313 15.51 15.62 2.76
N TRP A 314 15.91 14.54 2.06
CA TRP A 314 16.04 13.20 2.65
C TRP A 314 17.09 13.11 3.74
N ILE A 315 18.20 13.85 3.65
CA ILE A 315 19.17 13.96 4.74
C ILE A 315 18.51 14.59 5.97
N VAL A 316 17.79 15.69 5.78
CA VAL A 316 17.10 16.42 6.85
C VAL A 316 16.02 15.57 7.51
N TYR A 317 15.26 14.83 6.70
CA TYR A 317 14.22 13.92 7.19
C TYR A 317 14.78 12.85 8.13
N GLN A 318 15.92 12.26 7.75
CA GLN A 318 16.58 11.17 8.46
C GLN A 318 17.31 11.63 9.72
N ARG A 319 18.01 12.77 9.63
CA ARG A 319 18.85 13.30 10.69
C ARG A 319 18.25 14.60 11.20
N ARG A 320 17.43 14.48 12.24
CA ARG A 320 16.75 15.60 12.90
C ARG A 320 17.62 16.17 14.02
N ASP A 321 18.86 16.53 13.69
CA ASP A 321 19.90 16.88 14.64
C ASP A 321 20.68 18.17 14.26
N ARG A 322 21.63 18.55 15.12
CA ARG A 322 22.47 19.74 14.92
C ARG A 322 23.43 19.60 13.72
N LYS A 323 23.88 18.37 13.40
CA LYS A 323 24.78 18.12 12.26
C LYS A 323 24.05 18.44 10.95
N SER A 324 22.80 18.00 10.79
CA SER A 324 21.97 18.37 9.65
C SER A 324 21.70 19.86 9.58
N TYR A 325 21.40 20.51 10.71
CA TYR A 325 21.19 21.95 10.73
C TYR A 325 22.43 22.72 10.23
N ASN A 326 23.62 22.32 10.68
CA ASN A 326 24.88 22.91 10.23
C ASN A 326 25.17 22.64 8.75
N LEU A 327 24.76 21.47 8.23
CA LEU A 327 24.80 21.19 6.80
C LEU A 327 23.93 22.19 6.03
N LEU A 328 22.67 22.39 6.45
CA LEU A 328 21.73 23.27 5.75
C LEU A 328 22.18 24.73 5.75
N LYS A 329 22.86 25.20 6.80
CA LYS A 329 23.48 26.54 6.82
C LYS A 329 24.43 26.77 5.64
N LYS A 330 25.13 25.73 5.17
CA LYS A 330 26.01 25.81 3.99
C LYS A 330 25.22 25.95 2.69
N TYR A 331 23.99 25.41 2.65
CA TYR A 331 23.14 25.40 1.46
C TYR A 331 22.08 26.51 1.41
N LYS A 332 21.83 27.25 2.51
CA LYS A 332 20.77 28.28 2.56
C LYS A 332 20.91 29.40 1.52
N SER A 333 22.14 29.65 1.06
CA SER A 333 22.49 30.64 0.03
C SER A 333 23.07 29.98 -1.23
N HIS A 334 22.74 28.71 -1.49
CA HIS A 334 23.25 27.98 -2.65
C HIS A 334 22.72 28.59 -3.97
N LYS A 335 23.57 28.62 -5.02
CA LYS A 335 23.23 29.22 -6.34
C LYS A 335 22.03 28.55 -7.03
N VAL A 336 21.77 27.28 -6.72
CA VAL A 336 20.59 26.54 -7.20
C VAL A 336 19.42 26.79 -6.25
N LYS A 337 18.37 27.43 -6.77
CA LYS A 337 17.20 27.90 -6.00
C LYS A 337 16.53 26.79 -5.21
N GLU A 338 16.30 25.63 -5.81
CA GLU A 338 15.63 24.48 -5.18
C GLU A 338 16.38 23.99 -3.94
N ILE A 339 17.71 23.93 -4.03
CA ILE A 339 18.58 23.51 -2.93
C ILE A 339 18.53 24.55 -1.80
N ALA A 340 18.60 25.84 -2.13
CA ALA A 340 18.48 26.92 -1.15
C ALA A 340 17.11 26.93 -0.45
N THR A 341 16.02 26.69 -1.19
CA THR A 341 14.67 26.59 -0.63
C THR A 341 14.54 25.42 0.34
N VAL A 342 15.00 24.22 -0.02
CA VAL A 342 15.00 23.05 0.88
C VAL A 342 15.84 23.33 2.12
N ALA A 343 17.01 23.95 1.96
CA ALA A 343 17.88 24.28 3.08
C ALA A 343 17.20 25.22 4.09
N LYS A 344 16.58 26.31 3.62
CA LYS A 344 15.85 27.26 4.48
C LYS A 344 14.69 26.58 5.22
N LYS A 345 13.82 25.89 4.49
CA LYS A 345 12.67 25.17 5.08
C LYS A 345 13.10 24.09 6.08
N GLY A 346 14.16 23.36 5.76
CA GLY A 346 14.74 22.35 6.65
C GLY A 346 15.28 22.98 7.93
N MET A 347 15.96 24.13 7.85
CA MET A 347 16.44 24.86 9.03
C MET A 347 15.29 25.30 9.93
N GLU A 348 14.26 25.93 9.37
CA GLU A 348 13.07 26.36 10.11
C GLU A 348 12.38 25.19 10.81
N MET A 349 12.22 24.06 10.11
CA MET A 349 11.64 22.84 10.68
C MET A 349 12.51 22.30 11.83
N LEU A 350 13.83 22.23 11.66
CA LEU A 350 14.74 21.74 12.69
C LEU A 350 14.73 22.63 13.94
N GLU A 351 14.78 23.95 13.77
CA GLU A 351 14.67 24.90 14.87
C GLU A 351 13.35 24.75 15.61
N ARG A 352 12.22 24.83 14.89
CA ARG A 352 10.88 24.80 15.48
C ARG A 352 10.58 23.49 16.21
N SER A 353 10.97 22.34 15.63
CA SER A 353 10.46 21.04 16.08
C SER A 353 11.48 20.21 16.86
N TYR A 354 12.78 20.46 16.74
CA TYR A 354 13.81 19.56 17.27
C TYR A 354 14.91 20.27 18.09
N LEU A 355 15.25 21.51 17.77
CA LEU A 355 16.40 22.19 18.38
C LEU A 355 16.03 23.25 19.43
N LYS A 356 14.82 23.84 19.39
CA LYS A 356 14.33 24.79 20.42
C LYS A 356 13.86 24.13 21.74
N LYS A 357 13.80 22.79 21.80
CA LYS A 357 13.33 22.04 22.99
C LYS A 357 14.47 21.49 23.87
N LYS A 358 15.66 22.07 23.77
CA LYS A 358 16.81 21.87 24.65
C LYS A 358 17.37 23.24 24.98
#